data_AF-U6DCP6-F1
#
_entry.id   AF-U6DCP6-F1
#
_cell.length_a   1.000
_cell.length_b   1.000
_cell.length_c   1.000
_cell.angle_alpha   90.00
_cell.angle_beta   90.00
_cell.angle_gamma   90.00
#
_symmetry.space_group_name_H-M   'P 1'
#
loop_
_entity.id
_entity.type
_entity.pdbx_description
1 polymer ?
#
loop_
_entity_poly.entity_id
_entity_poly.type
_entity_poly.pdbx_seq_one_letter_code
_entity_poly.pdbx_strand_id
1 'polypeptide(L)'
;HNPNQVTRGFAGGVQTVTLIPGDGIGPEISAAVMKIFDAAKAPIQWEERNVTAIQGPGGKWMIPPEAKESMDKNKMGLKGPLKTPIAAGHPSMNLLLRKTFDLYANVRPCVSIEGYKTPYTDVNIVTIRENTEGEYSGIEHVIVDGVVQSIKLITEEASRRIAEFAFEYARNNHRSNVTAVHKANI
;
A
#
# COMPACT_ATOMS: atom_id res chain seq x y z
N HIS A 1 30.93 11.67 9.74
CA HIS A 1 29.94 12.27 8.84
C HIS A 1 29.63 11.26 7.75
N ASN A 2 28.37 10.83 7.61
CA ASN A 2 27.98 9.80 6.64
C ASN A 2 27.47 10.51 5.37
N PRO A 3 28.17 10.43 4.23
CA PRO A 3 27.85 11.20 3.02
C PRO A 3 26.56 10.74 2.30
N ASN A 4 25.92 9.67 2.76
CA ASN A 4 24.66 9.13 2.21
C ASN A 4 23.43 9.47 3.04
N GLN A 5 23.45 10.58 3.79
CA GLN A 5 22.22 11.11 4.36
C GLN A 5 21.40 11.71 3.21
N VAL A 6 20.41 10.97 2.72
CA VAL A 6 19.43 11.50 1.76
C VAL A 6 18.73 12.67 2.46
N THR A 7 19.19 13.88 2.17
CA THR A 7 18.47 15.10 2.53
C THR A 7 17.16 15.03 1.79
N ARG A 8 16.05 14.90 2.53
CA ARG A 8 14.70 15.05 1.97
C ARG A 8 14.61 16.50 1.47
N GLY A 9 14.90 16.70 0.19
CA GLY A 9 14.64 17.95 -0.48
C GLY A 9 13.14 18.15 -0.50
N PHE A 10 12.63 19.09 0.29
CA PHE A 10 11.26 19.56 0.11
C PHE A 10 11.21 20.23 -1.27
N ALA A 11 10.45 19.66 -2.20
CA ALA A 11 10.20 20.34 -3.47
C ALA A 11 9.61 21.72 -3.16
N GLY A 12 10.23 22.79 -3.67
CA GLY A 12 9.79 24.17 -3.40
C GLY A 12 8.46 24.55 -4.07
N GLY A 13 7.84 23.64 -4.82
CA GLY A 13 6.60 23.86 -5.56
C GLY A 13 5.46 22.94 -5.10
N VAL A 14 4.23 23.41 -5.32
CA VAL A 14 3.00 22.67 -5.04
C VAL A 14 3.03 21.32 -5.77
N GLN A 15 2.82 20.23 -5.03
CA GLN A 15 2.76 18.88 -5.56
C GLN A 15 1.31 18.46 -5.77
N THR A 16 0.96 17.98 -6.96
CA THR A 16 -0.35 17.37 -7.19
C THR A 16 -0.35 15.94 -6.65
N VAL A 17 -1.33 15.60 -5.82
CA VAL A 17 -1.49 14.27 -5.22
C VAL A 17 -2.86 13.73 -5.58
N THR A 18 -2.89 12.51 -6.11
CA THR A 18 -4.16 11.82 -6.42
C THR A 18 -4.85 11.43 -5.11
N LEU A 19 -6.05 11.95 -4.88
CA LEU A 19 -6.86 11.61 -3.71
C LEU A 19 -7.95 10.63 -4.11
N ILE A 20 -8.06 9.53 -3.37
CA ILE A 20 -9.14 8.55 -3.52
C ILE A 20 -9.92 8.56 -2.20
N PRO A 21 -11.07 9.26 -2.12
CA PRO A 21 -11.83 9.38 -0.88
C PRO A 21 -12.24 8.03 -0.27
N GLY A 22 -12.49 7.04 -1.13
CA GLY A 22 -12.88 5.70 -0.73
C GLY A 22 -14.34 5.59 -0.28
N ASP A 23 -14.64 4.53 0.46
CA ASP A 23 -15.99 4.10 0.83
C ASP A 23 -16.23 4.15 2.33
N GLY A 24 -17.51 4.09 2.74
CA GLY A 24 -17.90 4.08 4.16
C GLY A 24 -17.46 5.35 4.87
N ILE A 25 -16.60 5.22 5.88
CA ILE A 25 -15.99 6.35 6.60
C ILE A 25 -14.88 7.07 5.81
N GLY A 26 -14.57 6.62 4.59
CA GLY A 26 -13.51 7.20 3.76
C GLY A 26 -13.67 8.69 3.46
N PRO A 27 -14.81 9.12 2.88
CA PRO A 27 -15.03 10.52 2.53
C PRO A 27 -14.90 11.50 3.70
N GLU A 28 -15.40 11.14 4.89
CA GLU A 28 -15.30 12.00 6.09
C GLU A 28 -13.86 12.12 6.60
N ILE A 29 -13.09 11.03 6.60
CA ILE A 29 -11.67 11.04 6.98
C ILE A 29 -10.85 11.83 5.95
N SER A 30 -11.08 11.61 4.65
CA SER A 30 -10.39 12.35 3.58
C SER A 30 -10.67 13.85 3.66
N ALA A 31 -11.92 14.26 3.92
CA ALA A 31 -12.26 15.65 4.13
C ALA A 31 -11.55 16.26 5.34
N ALA A 32 -11.42 15.51 6.45
CA ALA A 32 -10.68 15.95 7.63
C ALA A 32 -9.18 16.15 7.31
N VAL A 33 -8.56 15.22 6.55
CA VAL A 33 -7.17 15.35 6.11
C VAL A 33 -6.98 16.60 5.24
N MET A 34 -7.85 16.82 4.25
CA MET A 34 -7.75 18.00 3.38
C MET A 34 -7.83 19.30 4.18
N LYS A 35 -8.75 19.39 5.16
CA LYS A 35 -8.87 20.57 6.05
C LYS A 35 -7.60 20.84 6.86
N ILE A 36 -6.99 19.79 7.40
CA ILE A 36 -5.74 19.92 8.18
C ILE A 36 -4.59 20.38 7.28
N PHE A 37 -4.48 19.84 6.07
CA PHE A 37 -3.43 20.20 5.12
C PHE A 37 -3.58 21.64 4.62
N ASP A 38 -4.80 22.08 4.34
CA ASP A 38 -5.10 23.47 3.98
C ASP A 38 -4.76 24.44 5.12
N ALA A 39 -5.19 24.13 6.35
CA ALA A 39 -4.87 24.93 7.53
C ALA A 39 -3.35 25.00 7.80
N ALA A 40 -2.62 23.92 7.53
CA ALA A 40 -1.17 23.86 7.63
C ALA A 40 -0.44 24.53 6.44
N LYS A 41 -1.19 25.00 5.42
CA LYS A 41 -0.66 25.52 4.15
C LYS A 41 0.34 24.57 3.50
N ALA A 42 0.06 23.27 3.58
CA ALA A 42 0.89 22.26 2.93
C ALA A 42 0.88 22.49 1.41
N PRO A 43 2.02 22.40 0.72
CA PRO A 43 2.12 22.66 -0.72
C PRO A 43 1.59 21.47 -1.53
N ILE A 44 0.30 21.14 -1.37
CA ILE A 44 -0.38 20.02 -2.02
C ILE A 44 -1.63 20.51 -2.73
N GLN A 45 -1.77 20.09 -3.99
CA GLN A 45 -2.99 20.19 -4.77
C GLN A 45 -3.64 18.80 -4.85
N TRP A 46 -4.88 18.68 -4.39
CA TRP A 46 -5.60 17.41 -4.47
C TRP A 46 -6.24 17.21 -5.85
N GLU A 47 -6.06 16.03 -6.41
CA GLU A 47 -6.73 15.58 -7.63
C GLU A 47 -7.59 14.35 -7.30
N GLU A 48 -8.88 14.58 -7.04
CA GLU A 48 -9.79 13.50 -6.66
C GLU A 48 -10.09 12.54 -7.81
N ARG A 49 -10.00 11.23 -7.54
CA ARG A 49 -10.26 10.16 -8.50
C ARG A 49 -11.06 9.02 -7.87
N ASN A 50 -11.91 8.41 -8.67
CA ASN A 50 -12.63 7.19 -8.32
C ASN A 50 -11.85 5.97 -8.85
N VAL A 51 -11.77 4.89 -8.06
CA VAL A 51 -11.04 3.66 -8.42
C VAL A 51 -11.92 2.41 -8.43
N THR A 52 -13.24 2.59 -8.43
CA THR A 52 -14.19 1.48 -8.57
C THR A 52 -13.87 0.71 -9.85
N ALA A 53 -13.65 -0.60 -9.72
CA ALA A 53 -13.26 -1.38 -10.87
C ALA A 53 -14.31 -1.39 -11.96
N ILE A 54 -13.81 -1.38 -13.18
CA ILE A 54 -14.57 -1.50 -14.41
C ILE A 54 -14.10 -2.74 -15.18
N GLN A 55 -14.93 -3.25 -16.07
CA GLN A 55 -14.52 -4.28 -17.02
C GLN A 55 -13.90 -3.63 -18.24
N GLY A 56 -12.62 -3.91 -18.47
CA GLY A 56 -11.89 -3.51 -19.67
C GLY A 56 -12.12 -4.48 -20.85
N PRO A 57 -11.38 -4.27 -21.96
CA PRO A 57 -11.41 -5.17 -23.11
C PRO A 57 -11.13 -6.63 -22.70
N GLY A 58 -11.96 -7.56 -23.20
CA GLY A 58 -11.85 -8.97 -22.85
C GLY A 58 -12.34 -9.35 -21.45
N GLY A 59 -13.13 -8.49 -20.80
CA GLY A 59 -13.78 -8.78 -19.51
C GLY A 59 -12.84 -8.73 -18.29
N LYS A 60 -11.60 -8.25 -18.47
CA LYS A 60 -10.63 -8.12 -17.38
C LYS A 60 -10.97 -6.93 -16.50
N TRP A 61 -10.99 -7.14 -15.20
CA TRP A 61 -11.17 -6.08 -14.22
C TRP A 61 -9.95 -5.16 -14.17
N MET A 62 -10.19 -3.86 -14.23
CA MET A 62 -9.17 -2.81 -14.16
C MET A 62 -9.68 -1.58 -13.40
N ILE A 63 -8.77 -0.74 -12.91
CA ILE A 63 -9.15 0.58 -12.41
C ILE A 63 -9.50 1.51 -13.59
N PRO A 64 -10.32 2.55 -13.36
CA PRO A 64 -10.65 3.52 -14.41
C PRO A 64 -9.38 4.18 -15.01
N PRO A 65 -9.31 4.35 -16.34
CA PRO A 65 -8.13 4.91 -17.02
C PRO A 65 -7.71 6.27 -16.48
N GLU A 66 -8.66 7.14 -16.13
CA GLU A 66 -8.42 8.47 -15.59
C GLU A 66 -7.73 8.43 -14.20
N ALA A 67 -8.05 7.41 -13.39
CA ALA A 67 -7.39 7.20 -12.11
C ALA A 67 -5.97 6.65 -12.32
N LYS A 68 -5.79 5.76 -13.30
CA LYS A 68 -4.47 5.27 -13.68
C LYS A 68 -3.57 6.40 -14.19
N GLU A 69 -4.08 7.21 -15.11
CA GLU A 69 -3.36 8.36 -15.68
C GLU A 69 -2.97 9.36 -14.60
N SER A 70 -3.89 9.68 -13.68
CA SER A 70 -3.62 10.55 -12.53
C SER A 70 -2.46 10.03 -11.67
N MET A 71 -2.50 8.75 -11.30
CA MET A 71 -1.43 8.12 -10.50
C MET A 71 -0.10 8.02 -11.26
N ASP A 72 -0.15 7.71 -12.56
CA ASP A 72 1.04 7.66 -13.41
C ASP A 72 1.69 9.04 -13.59
N LYS A 73 0.89 10.11 -13.62
CA LYS A 73 1.37 11.49 -13.70
C LYS A 73 1.92 11.97 -12.36
N ASN A 74 1.14 11.81 -11.30
CA ASN A 74 1.42 12.42 -9.99
C ASN A 74 2.40 11.60 -9.15
N LYS A 75 2.52 10.29 -9.40
CA LYS A 75 3.37 9.31 -8.67
C LYS A 75 3.08 9.19 -7.17
N MET A 76 2.10 9.92 -6.66
CA MET A 76 1.69 9.95 -5.26
C MET A 76 0.18 9.87 -5.16
N GLY A 77 -0.30 8.99 -4.29
CA GLY A 77 -1.72 8.82 -4.02
C GLY A 77 -2.01 8.69 -2.53
N LEU A 78 -3.11 9.30 -2.09
CA LEU A 78 -3.67 9.11 -0.75
C LEU A 78 -5.06 8.49 -0.88
N LYS A 79 -5.34 7.41 -0.15
CA LYS A 79 -6.63 6.72 -0.22
C LYS A 79 -7.30 6.43 1.11
N GLY A 80 -8.58 6.78 1.22
CA GLY A 80 -9.48 6.29 2.27
C GLY A 80 -9.82 4.80 2.09
N PRO A 81 -10.44 4.14 3.08
CA PRO A 81 -10.78 2.72 3.02
C PRO A 81 -11.57 2.37 1.75
N LEU A 82 -11.29 1.21 1.14
CA LEU A 82 -12.01 0.74 -0.04
C LEU A 82 -12.76 -0.54 0.31
N LYS A 83 -14.07 -0.55 0.08
CA LYS A 83 -14.91 -1.73 0.29
C LYS A 83 -14.68 -2.69 -0.88
N THR A 84 -14.33 -3.93 -0.57
CA THR A 84 -14.39 -5.02 -1.56
C THR A 84 -15.63 -5.85 -1.23
N PRO A 85 -16.69 -5.81 -2.05
CA PRO A 85 -17.86 -6.65 -1.80
C PRO A 85 -17.48 -8.14 -1.97
N ILE A 86 -17.82 -8.94 -0.97
CA ILE A 86 -17.64 -10.39 -1.01
C ILE A 86 -18.57 -10.94 -2.10
N ALA A 87 -18.06 -11.84 -2.95
CA ALA A 87 -18.77 -12.45 -4.07
C ALA A 87 -19.17 -11.52 -5.25
N ALA A 88 -18.57 -10.33 -5.38
CA ALA A 88 -18.84 -9.41 -6.49
C ALA A 88 -18.20 -9.80 -7.84
N GLY A 89 -17.51 -10.94 -7.92
CA GLY A 89 -16.90 -11.44 -9.17
C GLY A 89 -15.68 -10.66 -9.66
N HIS A 90 -15.18 -9.67 -8.89
CA HIS A 90 -13.96 -8.92 -9.18
C HIS A 90 -12.88 -9.14 -8.09
N PRO A 91 -11.58 -9.07 -8.43
CA PRO A 91 -10.50 -9.14 -7.44
C PRO A 91 -10.57 -7.95 -6.47
N SER A 92 -9.94 -8.06 -5.29
CA SER A 92 -9.91 -6.94 -4.33
C SER A 92 -9.36 -5.66 -4.96
N MET A 93 -10.00 -4.51 -4.70
CA MET A 93 -9.56 -3.21 -5.22
C MET A 93 -8.19 -2.81 -4.70
N ASN A 94 -7.91 -3.13 -3.44
CA ASN A 94 -6.59 -2.92 -2.89
C ASN A 94 -5.53 -3.78 -3.61
N LEU A 95 -5.88 -5.02 -3.98
CA LEU A 95 -4.98 -5.89 -4.73
C LEU A 95 -4.76 -5.38 -6.15
N LEU A 96 -5.83 -4.95 -6.83
CA LEU A 96 -5.76 -4.43 -8.18
C LEU A 96 -4.85 -3.20 -8.25
N LEU A 97 -5.03 -2.22 -7.34
CA LEU A 97 -4.15 -1.05 -7.25
C LEU A 97 -2.68 -1.44 -7.04
N ARG A 98 -2.40 -2.39 -6.15
CA ARG A 98 -1.03 -2.84 -5.88
C ARG A 98 -0.38 -3.48 -7.11
N LYS A 99 -1.11 -4.33 -7.83
CA LYS A 99 -0.62 -4.97 -9.05
C LYS A 99 -0.46 -3.98 -10.20
N THR A 100 -1.42 -3.05 -10.38
CA THR A 100 -1.38 -2.05 -11.45
C THR A 100 -0.17 -1.13 -11.34
N PHE A 101 0.25 -0.77 -10.13
CA PHE A 101 1.36 0.17 -9.89
C PHE A 101 2.61 -0.47 -9.28
N ASP A 102 2.71 -1.80 -9.28
CA ASP A 102 3.81 -2.57 -8.65
C ASP A 102 4.20 -2.05 -7.25
N LEU A 103 3.20 -1.84 -6.39
CA LEU A 103 3.39 -1.32 -5.03
C LEU A 103 3.87 -2.43 -4.09
N TYR A 104 5.12 -2.84 -4.26
CA TYR A 104 5.67 -4.09 -3.71
C TYR A 104 5.96 -4.08 -2.21
N ALA A 105 6.25 -2.91 -1.63
CA ALA A 105 6.56 -2.79 -0.20
C ALA A 105 5.38 -2.20 0.58
N ASN A 106 4.83 -2.98 1.51
CA ASN A 106 3.82 -2.49 2.45
C ASN A 106 4.47 -2.21 3.82
N VAL A 107 4.66 -0.93 4.13
CA VAL A 107 5.27 -0.46 5.39
C VAL A 107 4.15 -0.17 6.41
N ARG A 108 4.22 -0.76 7.60
CA ARG A 108 3.26 -0.53 8.70
C ARG A 108 3.99 -0.25 10.02
N PRO A 109 4.21 1.02 10.37
CA PRO A 109 4.62 1.40 11.71
C PRO A 109 3.50 1.10 12.73
N CYS A 110 3.88 0.58 13.88
CA CYS A 110 3.04 0.36 15.05
C CYS A 110 3.77 0.95 16.26
N VAL A 111 3.23 2.04 16.79
CA VAL A 111 3.84 2.83 17.86
C VAL A 111 2.81 3.06 18.95
N SER A 112 3.22 2.95 20.22
CA SER A 112 2.39 3.35 21.36
C SER A 112 2.06 4.84 21.29
N ILE A 113 0.78 5.18 21.44
CA ILE A 113 0.30 6.57 21.37
C ILE A 113 0.29 7.18 22.77
N GLU A 114 0.98 8.31 22.92
CA GLU A 114 0.98 9.08 24.16
C GLU A 114 -0.45 9.50 24.54
N GLY A 115 -0.80 9.36 25.82
CA GLY A 115 -2.13 9.68 26.33
C GLY A 115 -3.20 8.59 26.11
N TYR A 116 -2.89 7.48 25.43
CA TYR A 116 -3.85 6.38 25.23
C TYR A 116 -3.35 5.05 25.82
N LYS A 117 -4.00 4.58 26.89
CA LYS A 117 -3.61 3.36 27.59
C LYS A 117 -4.09 2.11 26.85
N THR A 118 -3.16 1.18 26.61
CA THR A 118 -3.45 -0.18 26.09
C THR A 118 -2.79 -1.23 26.99
N PRO A 119 -3.04 -2.54 26.80
CA PRO A 119 -2.36 -3.59 27.57
C PRO A 119 -0.83 -3.62 27.43
N TYR A 120 -0.28 -3.03 26.36
CA TYR A 120 1.16 -2.99 26.09
C TYR A 120 1.66 -1.55 26.00
N THR A 121 2.88 -1.29 26.49
CA THR A 121 3.54 0.03 26.44
C THR A 121 4.84 -0.05 25.64
N ASP A 122 5.37 1.12 25.27
CA ASP A 122 6.69 1.27 24.64
C ASP A 122 6.88 0.45 23.35
N VAL A 123 5.79 0.23 22.62
CA VAL A 123 5.81 -0.46 21.33
C VAL A 123 6.33 0.51 20.27
N ASN A 124 7.36 0.09 19.51
CA ASN A 124 7.87 0.82 18.35
C ASN A 124 8.42 -0.14 17.29
N ILE A 125 7.51 -0.80 16.58
CA ILE A 125 7.84 -1.83 15.59
C ILE A 125 7.37 -1.35 14.22
N VAL A 126 8.12 -1.68 13.17
CA VAL A 126 7.68 -1.47 11.78
C VAL A 126 7.68 -2.81 11.08
N THR A 127 6.55 -3.20 10.51
CA THR A 127 6.48 -4.38 9.63
C THR A 127 6.61 -3.94 8.18
N ILE A 128 7.54 -4.54 7.45
CA ILE A 128 7.70 -4.37 6.01
C ILE A 128 7.30 -5.70 5.38
N ARG A 129 6.26 -5.68 4.54
CA ARG A 129 5.67 -6.88 3.96
C ARG A 129 5.70 -6.81 2.43
N GLU A 130 6.12 -7.91 1.82
CA GLU A 130 5.96 -8.15 0.38
C GLU A 130 4.47 -8.09 0.00
N ASN A 131 4.14 -7.48 -1.13
CA ASN A 131 2.78 -7.06 -1.46
C ASN A 131 2.36 -7.35 -2.91
N THR A 132 3.16 -8.12 -3.66
CA THR A 132 2.92 -8.49 -5.06
C THR A 132 2.63 -9.96 -5.29
N GLU A 133 3.24 -10.87 -4.51
CA GLU A 133 3.16 -12.32 -4.68
C GLU A 133 2.73 -13.03 -3.37
N GLY A 134 3.20 -14.25 -3.13
CA GLY A 134 2.79 -15.07 -2.02
C GLY A 134 1.35 -15.54 -2.17
N GLU A 135 0.59 -15.46 -1.08
CA GLU A 135 -0.84 -15.82 -1.04
C GLU A 135 -1.69 -14.90 -1.94
N TYR A 136 -1.15 -13.76 -2.39
CA TYR A 136 -1.83 -12.83 -3.28
C TYR A 136 -1.63 -13.13 -4.78
N SER A 137 -0.96 -14.24 -5.11
CA SER A 137 -0.89 -14.78 -6.48
C SER A 137 -2.30 -14.96 -7.07
N GLY A 138 -3.26 -15.41 -6.24
CA GLY A 138 -4.65 -15.66 -6.64
C GLY A 138 -4.80 -16.81 -7.63
N ILE A 139 -3.84 -17.75 -7.63
CA ILE A 139 -3.84 -18.92 -8.51
C ILE A 139 -4.52 -20.06 -7.77
N GLU A 140 -5.76 -20.33 -8.14
CA GLU A 140 -6.59 -21.36 -7.50
C GLU A 140 -7.29 -22.20 -8.57
N HIS A 141 -7.45 -23.50 -8.29
CA HIS A 141 -8.24 -24.38 -9.14
C HIS A 141 -8.84 -25.54 -8.33
N VAL A 142 -9.96 -26.04 -8.83
CA VAL A 142 -10.57 -27.28 -8.35
C VAL A 142 -9.90 -28.44 -9.08
N ILE A 143 -9.22 -29.32 -8.35
CA ILE A 143 -8.55 -30.48 -8.95
C ILE A 143 -9.60 -31.55 -9.29
N VAL A 144 -10.46 -31.86 -8.31
CA VAL A 144 -11.64 -32.72 -8.41
C VAL A 144 -12.73 -32.14 -7.51
N ASP A 145 -13.97 -32.60 -7.65
CA ASP A 145 -15.07 -32.13 -6.82
C ASP A 145 -14.71 -32.24 -5.32
N GLY A 146 -14.92 -31.14 -4.59
CA GLY A 146 -14.55 -31.01 -3.18
C GLY A 146 -13.06 -30.78 -2.87
N VAL A 147 -12.16 -30.74 -3.85
CA VAL A 147 -10.71 -30.54 -3.64
C VAL A 147 -10.22 -29.29 -4.36
N VAL A 148 -9.78 -28.30 -3.59
CA VAL A 148 -9.26 -27.03 -4.08
C VAL A 148 -7.76 -26.94 -3.79
N GLN A 149 -7.00 -26.48 -4.78
CA GLN A 149 -5.60 -26.10 -4.60
C GLN A 149 -5.43 -24.60 -4.81
N SER A 150 -4.70 -23.98 -3.88
CA SER A 150 -4.22 -22.59 -4.00
C SER A 150 -2.69 -22.61 -4.09
N ILE A 151 -2.13 -22.02 -5.14
CA ILE A 151 -0.69 -22.01 -5.40
C ILE A 151 -0.09 -20.70 -4.88
N LYS A 152 0.77 -20.81 -3.88
CA LYS A 152 1.61 -19.72 -3.40
C LYS A 152 2.87 -19.63 -4.27
N LEU A 153 3.12 -18.47 -4.86
CA LEU A 153 4.36 -18.20 -5.60
C LEU A 153 5.26 -17.27 -4.79
N ILE A 154 6.54 -17.61 -4.69
CA ILE A 154 7.58 -16.76 -4.13
C ILE A 154 8.75 -16.77 -5.10
N THR A 155 9.22 -15.60 -5.51
CA THR A 155 10.34 -15.44 -6.43
C THR A 155 11.55 -14.84 -5.73
N GLU A 156 12.74 -15.18 -6.21
CA GLU A 156 13.99 -14.60 -5.71
C GLU A 156 14.00 -13.07 -5.88
N GLU A 157 13.55 -12.59 -7.04
CA GLU A 157 13.52 -11.16 -7.37
C GLU A 157 12.67 -10.36 -6.38
N ALA A 158 11.41 -10.77 -6.16
CA ALA A 158 10.51 -10.08 -5.25
C ALA A 158 10.98 -10.17 -3.79
N SER A 159 11.54 -11.32 -3.39
CA SER A 159 12.12 -11.52 -2.06
C SER A 159 13.37 -10.67 -1.82
N ARG A 160 14.21 -10.50 -2.84
CA ARG A 160 15.42 -9.69 -2.77
C ARG A 160 15.10 -8.21 -2.64
N ARG A 161 14.23 -7.67 -3.51
CA ARG A 161 13.87 -6.24 -3.49
C ARG A 161 13.20 -5.82 -2.17
N ILE A 162 12.36 -6.67 -1.58
CA ILE A 162 11.72 -6.35 -0.29
C ILE A 162 12.71 -6.40 0.88
N ALA A 163 13.68 -7.32 0.84
CA ALA A 163 14.75 -7.40 1.83
C ALA A 163 15.68 -6.18 1.75
N GLU A 164 16.11 -5.81 0.54
CA GLU A 164 16.90 -4.60 0.29
C GLU A 164 16.16 -3.36 0.80
N PHE A 165 14.90 -3.19 0.41
CA PHE A 165 14.06 -2.10 0.92
C PHE A 165 13.97 -2.09 2.44
N ALA A 166 13.88 -3.25 3.10
CA ALA A 166 13.82 -3.33 4.56
C ALA A 166 15.12 -2.86 5.23
N PHE A 167 16.28 -3.25 4.70
CA PHE A 167 17.58 -2.76 5.19
C PHE A 167 17.77 -1.27 4.93
N GLU A 168 17.37 -0.78 3.75
CA GLU A 168 17.41 0.65 3.43
C GLU A 168 16.51 1.46 4.36
N TYR A 169 15.28 1.00 4.58
CA TYR A 169 14.36 1.62 5.52
C TYR A 169 14.94 1.65 6.94
N ALA A 170 15.51 0.53 7.41
CA ALA A 170 16.13 0.47 8.73
C ALA A 170 17.28 1.49 8.87
N ARG A 171 18.18 1.55 7.88
CA ARG A 171 19.29 2.53 7.83
C ARG A 171 18.79 3.97 7.82
N ASN A 172 17.81 4.29 6.97
CA ASN A 172 17.26 5.64 6.80
C ASN A 172 16.42 6.10 8.01
N ASN A 173 15.94 5.17 8.84
CA ASN A 173 15.15 5.45 10.03
C ASN A 173 15.89 5.08 11.32
N HIS A 174 17.21 4.95 11.27
CA HIS A 174 18.09 4.72 12.43
C HIS A 174 17.71 3.51 13.29
N ARG A 175 17.29 2.41 12.66
CA ARG A 175 17.00 1.13 13.32
C ARG A 175 18.22 0.22 13.23
N SER A 176 18.61 -0.38 14.36
CA SER A 176 19.77 -1.26 14.46
C SER A 176 19.52 -2.69 14.02
N ASN A 177 18.26 -3.14 14.06
CA ASN A 177 17.90 -4.54 13.86
C ASN A 177 16.87 -4.69 12.73
N VAL A 178 17.07 -5.72 11.91
CA VAL A 178 16.09 -6.23 10.94
C VAL A 178 15.89 -7.71 11.23
N THR A 179 14.65 -8.15 11.36
CA THR A 179 14.30 -9.54 11.64
C THR A 179 13.48 -10.11 10.49
N ALA A 180 13.99 -11.14 9.83
CA ALA A 180 13.25 -11.87 8.81
C ALA A 180 12.30 -12.87 9.48
N VAL A 181 11.00 -12.70 9.27
CA VAL A 181 9.98 -13.63 9.78
C VAL A 181 9.64 -14.63 8.69
N HIS A 182 9.79 -15.93 8.97
CA HIS A 182 9.56 -16.99 7.99
C HIS A 182 9.02 -18.27 8.65
N LYS A 183 8.55 -19.20 7.81
CA LYS A 183 8.17 -20.57 8.21
C LYS A 183 8.90 -21.60 7.34
N ALA A 184 10.21 -21.40 7.13
CA ALA A 184 11.02 -22.23 6.22
C ALA A 184 11.38 -23.62 6.78
N ASN A 185 10.82 -23.97 7.94
CA ASN A 185 11.04 -25.25 8.60
C ASN A 185 10.04 -26.34 8.14
N ILE A 186 9.14 -26.00 7.20
CA ILE A 186 8.13 -26.88 6.59
C ILE A 186 8.21 -26.65 5.08
#